data_AF-A0A1M6JMJ3-F1
#
_entry.id   AF-A0A1M6JMJ3-F1
#
_cell.length_a   1.000
_cell.length_b   1.000
_cell.length_c   1.000
_cell.angle_alpha   90.00
_cell.angle_beta   90.00
_cell.angle_gamma   90.00
#
_symmetry.space_group_name_H-M   'P 1'
#
loop_
_entity.id
_entity.type
_entity.pdbx_description
1 polymer ?
#
loop_
_entity_poly.entity_id
_entity_poly.type
_entity_poly.pdbx_seq_one_letter_code
_entity_poly.pdbx_strand_id
1 'polypeptide(L)'
;MDMYSPYMTLVKKLFPKAKIVIDRFHIIQLFHRAFNKTRIKLMNSDDKNYYKYKKYWKLLLKDASKVDYVKMSFHRSFKKNMREIDIINYLLDQNSELKASYNLYQSILHAVKTKNYQLLESILNNNHSDISNYMKTSIKSIKKYKDYIKNTFKCDYTNGLIEGINNKIKVIKRISFGYKSFFHFKNRILISQDLLKLKAV
;
A
#
# COMPACT_ATOMS: atom_id res chain seq x y z
N MET A 1 -10.23 -3.04 -9.14
CA MET A 1 -9.20 -3.47 -10.11
C MET A 1 -7.92 -2.65 -9.95
N ASP A 2 -6.81 -3.15 -10.48
CA ASP A 2 -5.51 -2.46 -10.44
C ASP A 2 -5.47 -1.21 -11.32
N MET A 3 -4.52 -0.32 -11.04
CA MET A 3 -4.27 0.90 -11.82
C MET A 3 -3.48 0.63 -13.11
N TYR A 4 -3.88 -0.37 -13.90
CA TYR A 4 -3.24 -0.71 -15.18
C TYR A 4 -4.05 -0.17 -16.37
N SER A 5 -3.47 0.78 -17.11
CA SER A 5 -4.18 1.52 -18.16
C SER A 5 -4.79 0.62 -19.24
N PRO A 6 -4.11 -0.42 -19.75
CA PRO A 6 -4.71 -1.30 -20.77
C PRO A 6 -5.97 -2.02 -20.31
N TYR A 7 -6.05 -2.44 -19.04
CA TYR A 7 -7.28 -3.05 -18.52
C TYR A 7 -8.42 -2.05 -18.45
N MET A 8 -8.15 -0.81 -18.04
CA MET A 8 -9.17 0.24 -18.02
C MET A 8 -9.70 0.55 -19.42
N THR A 9 -8.82 0.64 -20.41
CA THR A 9 -9.19 0.85 -21.82
C THR A 9 -10.06 -0.31 -22.34
N LEU A 10 -9.66 -1.55 -22.06
CA LEU A 10 -10.40 -2.73 -22.48
C LEU A 10 -11.80 -2.79 -21.84
N VAL A 11 -11.89 -2.54 -20.53
CA VAL A 11 -13.18 -2.53 -19.80
C VAL A 11 -14.10 -1.45 -20.36
N LYS A 12 -13.60 -0.26 -20.67
CA LYS A 12 -14.42 0.79 -21.29
C LYS A 12 -14.94 0.39 -22.67
N LYS A 13 -14.13 -0.32 -23.47
CA LYS A 13 -14.52 -0.79 -24.80
C LYS A 13 -15.59 -1.88 -24.75
N LEU A 14 -15.42 -2.85 -23.84
CA LEU A 14 -16.33 -4.00 -23.72
C LEU A 14 -17.58 -3.69 -22.89
N PHE A 15 -17.45 -2.84 -21.88
CA PHE A 15 -18.50 -2.51 -20.91
C PHE A 15 -18.62 -0.99 -20.73
N PRO A 16 -19.10 -0.24 -21.74
CA PRO A 16 -19.10 1.23 -21.74
C PRO A 16 -19.92 1.85 -20.59
N LYS A 17 -20.93 1.13 -20.08
CA LYS A 17 -21.77 1.59 -18.95
C LYS A 17 -21.19 1.24 -17.57
N ALA A 18 -20.11 0.45 -17.49
CA ALA A 18 -19.55 0.00 -16.23
C ALA A 18 -18.71 1.09 -15.55
N LYS A 19 -18.95 1.30 -14.25
CA LYS A 19 -18.11 2.19 -13.44
C LYS A 19 -16.86 1.44 -12.99
N ILE A 20 -15.70 1.91 -13.43
CA ILE A 20 -14.42 1.36 -12.98
C ILE A 20 -14.16 1.82 -11.54
N VAL A 21 -13.89 0.84 -10.68
CA VAL A 21 -13.54 1.01 -9.27
C VAL A 21 -12.12 0.48 -9.05
N ILE A 22 -11.23 1.36 -8.60
CA ILE A 22 -9.85 0.99 -8.24
C ILE A 22 -9.84 0.45 -6.81
N ASP A 23 -8.96 -0.49 -6.50
CA ASP A 23 -8.78 -0.93 -5.12
C ASP A 23 -8.03 0.13 -4.28
N ARG A 24 -8.56 0.42 -3.08
CA ARG A 24 -7.96 1.32 -2.08
C ARG A 24 -6.55 0.89 -1.69
N PHE A 25 -6.27 -0.40 -1.71
CA PHE A 25 -4.94 -0.92 -1.41
C PHE A 25 -3.87 -0.34 -2.34
N HIS A 26 -4.16 -0.12 -3.64
CA HIS A 26 -3.16 0.45 -4.55
C HIS A 26 -2.84 1.91 -4.22
N ILE A 27 -3.80 2.66 -3.69
CA ILE A 27 -3.57 4.04 -3.23
C ILE A 27 -2.60 4.00 -2.05
N ILE A 28 -2.90 3.20 -1.03
CA ILE A 28 -2.04 3.05 0.16
C ILE A 28 -0.65 2.55 -0.23
N GLN A 29 -0.59 1.53 -1.08
CA GLN A 29 0.67 0.91 -1.51
C GLN A 29 1.55 1.88 -2.29
N LEU A 30 0.96 2.76 -3.11
CA LEU A 30 1.69 3.78 -3.87
C LEU A 30 2.43 4.73 -2.91
N PHE A 31 1.73 5.31 -1.94
CA PHE A 31 2.34 6.23 -0.98
C PHE A 31 3.26 5.54 0.02
N HIS A 32 2.93 4.33 0.45
CA HIS A 32 3.81 3.51 1.29
C HIS A 32 5.17 3.28 0.61
N ARG A 33 5.17 2.91 -0.67
CA ARG A 33 6.40 2.72 -1.46
C ARG A 33 7.17 4.04 -1.62
N ALA A 34 6.47 5.13 -1.91
CA ALA A 34 7.08 6.44 -2.06
C ALA A 34 7.77 6.92 -0.77
N PHE A 35 7.05 6.89 0.36
CA PHE A 35 7.61 7.29 1.65
C PHE A 35 8.77 6.38 2.07
N ASN A 36 8.66 5.06 1.87
CA ASN A 36 9.78 4.16 2.16
C ASN A 36 11.01 4.45 1.29
N LYS A 37 10.84 4.84 0.01
CA LYS A 37 11.97 5.28 -0.84
C LYS A 37 12.62 6.56 -0.28
N THR A 38 11.82 7.52 0.17
CA THR A 38 12.31 8.75 0.81
C THR A 38 13.14 8.43 2.06
N ARG A 39 12.62 7.56 2.93
CA ARG A 39 13.36 7.06 4.11
C ARG A 39 14.65 6.36 3.73
N ILE A 40 14.66 5.48 2.72
CA ILE A 40 15.88 4.77 2.28
C ILE A 40 16.92 5.75 1.74
N LYS A 41 16.49 6.74 0.95
CA LYS A 41 17.36 7.79 0.42
C LYS A 41 18.05 8.53 1.57
N LEU A 42 17.27 8.99 2.56
CA LEU A 42 17.80 9.69 3.73
C LEU A 42 18.69 8.79 4.59
N MET A 43 18.27 7.55 4.83
CA MET A 43 19.02 6.56 5.61
C MET A 43 20.42 6.37 5.04
N ASN A 44 20.56 6.25 3.72
CA ASN A 44 21.86 6.03 3.08
C ASN A 44 22.74 7.29 3.06
N SER A 45 22.20 8.48 3.34
CA SER A 45 22.95 9.73 3.42
C SER A 45 23.23 10.20 4.86
N ASP A 46 22.62 9.57 5.86
CA ASP A 46 22.75 9.93 7.29
C ASP A 46 23.44 8.79 8.05
N ASP A 47 24.78 8.83 8.10
CA ASP A 47 25.58 7.82 8.79
C ASP A 47 25.26 7.73 10.29
N LYS A 48 24.98 8.88 10.93
CA LYS A 48 24.69 8.97 12.36
C LYS A 48 23.42 8.22 12.73
N ASN A 49 22.38 8.30 11.91
CA ASN A 49 21.09 7.67 12.18
C ASN A 49 20.79 6.45 11.27
N TYR A 50 21.71 6.02 10.40
CA TYR A 50 21.56 4.91 9.47
C TYR A 50 20.89 3.68 10.11
N TYR A 51 21.49 3.17 11.20
CA TYR A 51 20.97 1.98 11.88
C TYR A 51 19.62 2.20 12.55
N LYS A 52 19.30 3.42 12.97
CA LYS A 52 18.00 3.75 13.57
C LYS A 52 16.92 3.73 12.49
N TYR A 53 17.15 4.37 11.34
CA TYR A 53 16.23 4.29 10.20
C TYR A 53 16.06 2.85 9.68
N LYS A 54 17.15 2.07 9.65
CA LYS A 54 17.11 0.67 9.20
C LYS A 54 16.34 -0.21 10.18
N LYS A 55 16.48 0.00 11.49
CA LYS A 55 15.81 -0.81 12.52
C LYS A 55 14.33 -0.46 12.67
N TYR A 56 14.00 0.83 12.71
CA TYR A 56 12.64 1.33 13.00
C TYR A 56 11.82 1.65 11.75
N TRP A 57 12.23 1.17 10.56
CA TRP A 57 11.52 1.46 9.31
C TRP A 57 10.04 1.06 9.33
N LYS A 58 9.69 -0.07 9.95
CA LYS A 58 8.30 -0.52 10.08
C LYS A 58 7.49 0.42 10.96
N LEU A 59 8.12 1.04 11.95
CA LEU A 59 7.46 1.96 12.87
C LEU A 59 7.05 3.26 12.15
N LEU A 60 7.92 3.77 11.28
CA LEU A 60 7.60 4.93 10.42
C LEU A 60 6.48 4.64 9.40
N LEU A 61 6.26 3.38 9.04
CA LEU A 61 5.19 2.97 8.12
C LEU A 61 3.89 2.54 8.84
N LYS A 62 3.93 2.47 10.17
CA LYS A 62 2.77 2.08 10.99
C LYS A 62 1.71 3.18 10.89
N ASP A 63 0.45 2.76 10.79
CA ASP A 63 -0.71 3.67 10.93
C ASP A 63 -0.63 4.35 12.31
N ALA A 64 -0.67 5.68 12.33
CA ALA A 64 -0.56 6.49 13.54
C ALA A 64 -1.59 6.07 14.61
N SER A 65 -2.80 5.64 14.22
CA SER A 65 -3.82 5.16 15.16
C SER A 65 -3.48 3.85 15.87
N LYS A 66 -2.42 3.16 15.44
CA LYS A 66 -1.92 1.91 16.04
C LYS A 66 -0.60 2.09 16.77
N VAL A 67 -0.02 3.30 16.75
CA VAL A 67 1.22 3.60 17.46
C VAL A 67 0.97 3.54 18.96
N ASP A 68 1.91 2.99 19.71
CA ASP A 68 1.84 2.96 21.17
C ASP A 68 2.38 4.28 21.76
N TYR A 69 1.49 5.04 22.40
CA TYR A 69 1.78 6.34 23.00
C TYR A 69 2.07 6.26 24.51
N VAL A 70 1.97 5.07 25.11
CA VAL A 70 2.01 4.91 26.57
C VAL A 70 3.15 4.00 26.98
N LYS A 71 3.30 2.85 26.33
CA LYS A 71 4.27 1.84 26.76
C LYS A 71 5.70 2.31 26.48
N MET A 72 6.49 2.38 27.54
CA MET A 72 7.94 2.57 27.44
C MET A 72 8.64 1.22 27.33
N SER A 73 9.65 1.15 26.45
CA SER A 73 10.52 -0.02 26.37
C SER A 73 11.97 0.39 26.12
N PHE A 74 12.93 -0.44 26.54
CA PHE A 74 14.34 -0.12 26.38
C PHE A 74 14.78 -0.30 24.92
N HIS A 75 15.27 0.78 24.32
CA HIS A 75 15.72 0.77 22.94
C HIS A 75 17.25 0.88 22.85
N ARG A 76 17.92 -0.24 22.60
CA ARG A 76 19.39 -0.34 22.47
C ARG A 76 20.03 0.74 21.58
N SER A 77 19.40 1.09 20.46
CA SER A 77 19.90 2.11 19.52
C SER A 77 19.87 3.54 20.07
N PHE A 78 19.14 3.76 21.17
CA PHE A 78 19.02 5.03 21.88
C PHE A 78 19.57 4.98 23.31
N LYS A 79 19.93 3.78 23.81
CA LYS A 79 20.41 3.51 25.17
C LYS A 79 19.49 4.06 26.27
N LYS A 80 18.19 4.13 26.01
CA LYS A 80 17.19 4.62 26.97
C LYS A 80 15.82 4.00 26.71
N ASN A 81 14.93 4.11 27.70
CA ASN A 81 13.52 3.79 27.55
C ASN A 81 12.83 4.86 26.72
N MET A 82 12.11 4.44 25.68
CA MET A 82 11.34 5.33 24.81
C MET A 82 10.01 4.67 24.47
N ARG A 83 9.01 5.50 24.17
CA ARG A 83 7.76 5.06 23.55
C ARG A 83 7.94 5.00 22.03
N GLU A 84 7.04 4.34 21.33
CA GLU A 84 7.07 4.30 19.87
C GLU A 84 7.01 5.70 19.27
N ILE A 85 6.16 6.58 19.80
CA ILE A 85 6.02 7.96 19.32
C ILE A 85 7.31 8.77 19.50
N ASP A 86 8.05 8.56 20.58
CA ASP A 86 9.31 9.28 20.84
C ASP A 86 10.36 8.92 19.78
N ILE A 87 10.38 7.67 19.32
CA ILE A 87 11.28 7.20 18.25
C ILE A 87 10.86 7.80 16.92
N ILE A 88 9.57 7.81 16.62
CA ILE A 88 9.04 8.41 15.38
C ILE A 88 9.44 9.89 15.36
N ASN A 89 9.12 10.64 16.40
CA ASN A 89 9.44 12.07 16.49
C ASN A 89 10.93 12.33 16.32
N TYR A 90 11.78 11.61 17.07
CA TYR A 90 13.23 11.74 16.92
C TYR A 90 13.69 11.57 15.47
N LEU A 91 13.21 10.53 14.78
CA LEU A 91 13.61 10.24 13.40
C LEU A 91 13.08 11.27 12.40
N LEU A 92 11.84 11.75 12.60
CA LEU A 92 11.26 12.77 11.73
C LEU A 92 11.92 14.14 11.93
N ASP A 93 12.35 14.45 13.15
CA ASP A 93 13.01 15.73 13.47
C ASP A 93 14.40 15.86 12.87
N GLN A 94 15.01 14.76 12.39
CA GLN A 94 16.30 14.83 11.70
C GLN A 94 16.19 15.44 10.30
N ASN A 95 15.01 15.43 9.67
CA ASN A 95 14.85 15.88 8.29
C ASN A 95 13.42 16.35 7.99
N SER A 96 13.29 17.62 7.59
CA SER A 96 12.01 18.26 7.28
C SER A 96 11.27 17.60 6.11
N GLU A 97 11.98 17.18 5.06
CA GLU A 97 11.39 16.49 3.89
C GLU A 97 10.76 15.14 4.29
N LEU A 98 11.43 14.38 5.15
CA LEU A 98 10.92 13.12 5.70
C LEU A 98 9.68 13.38 6.56
N LYS A 99 9.71 14.39 7.44
CA LYS A 99 8.58 14.77 8.30
C LYS A 99 7.36 15.18 7.49
N ALA A 100 7.53 16.05 6.49
CA ALA A 100 6.46 16.45 5.58
C ALA A 100 5.90 15.24 4.81
N SER A 101 6.79 14.37 4.30
CA SER A 101 6.39 13.16 3.58
C SER A 101 5.63 12.16 4.48
N TYR A 102 6.02 12.03 5.75
CA TYR A 102 5.33 11.19 6.74
C TYR A 102 3.94 11.73 7.04
N ASN A 103 3.81 13.03 7.31
CA ASN A 103 2.52 13.67 7.59
C ASN A 103 1.53 13.51 6.43
N LEU A 104 2.01 13.69 5.20
CA LEU A 104 1.22 13.42 4.00
C LEU A 104 0.78 11.95 3.93
N TYR A 105 1.71 11.02 4.15
CA TYR A 105 1.40 9.58 4.14
C TYR A 105 0.33 9.20 5.17
N GLN A 106 0.46 9.68 6.42
CA GLN A 106 -0.52 9.43 7.47
C GLN A 106 -1.88 10.08 7.18
N SER A 107 -1.90 11.29 6.61
CA SER A 107 -3.14 11.97 6.20
C SER A 107 -3.89 11.18 5.13
N ILE A 108 -3.15 10.60 4.16
CA ILE A 108 -3.73 9.75 3.12
C ILE A 108 -4.25 8.43 3.70
N LEU A 109 -3.48 7.78 4.58
CA LEU A 109 -3.94 6.58 5.28
C LEU A 109 -5.26 6.84 6.00
N HIS A 110 -5.33 7.97 6.71
CA HIS A 110 -6.53 8.38 7.43
C HIS A 110 -7.72 8.57 6.48
N ALA A 111 -7.56 9.35 5.40
CA ALA A 111 -8.62 9.61 4.42
C ALA A 111 -9.14 8.32 3.77
N VAL A 112 -8.24 7.38 3.39
CA VAL A 112 -8.63 6.10 2.80
C VAL A 112 -9.35 5.20 3.81
N LYS A 113 -8.91 5.19 5.07
CA LYS A 113 -9.50 4.39 6.16
C LYS A 113 -10.89 4.87 6.53
N THR A 114 -11.08 6.19 6.62
CA THR A 114 -12.38 6.82 6.91
C THR A 114 -13.29 6.91 5.68
N LYS A 115 -12.83 6.47 4.51
CA LYS A 115 -13.53 6.58 3.22
C LYS A 115 -13.97 8.03 2.91
N ASN A 116 -13.19 9.01 3.34
CA ASN A 116 -13.48 10.43 3.08
C ASN A 116 -12.74 10.91 1.82
N TYR A 117 -13.46 10.94 0.69
CA TYR A 117 -12.90 11.41 -0.58
C TYR A 117 -12.62 12.92 -0.59
N GLN A 118 -13.46 13.73 0.05
CA GLN A 118 -13.26 15.19 0.11
C GLN A 118 -11.96 15.52 0.84
N LEU A 119 -11.68 14.81 1.94
CA LEU A 119 -10.42 14.93 2.66
C LEU A 119 -9.23 14.49 1.79
N LEU A 120 -9.35 13.39 1.04
CA LEU A 120 -8.28 12.99 0.12
C LEU A 120 -8.04 14.07 -0.94
N GLU A 121 -9.11 14.64 -1.51
CA GLU A 121 -9.03 15.67 -2.54
C GLU A 121 -8.38 16.95 -2.03
N SER A 122 -8.74 17.42 -0.82
CA SER A 122 -8.10 18.58 -0.21
C SER A 122 -6.62 18.33 0.05
N ILE A 123 -6.26 17.16 0.59
CA ILE A 123 -4.86 16.77 0.81
C ILE A 123 -4.08 16.80 -0.52
N LEU A 124 -4.62 16.26 -1.61
CA LEU A 124 -3.92 16.21 -2.90
C LEU A 124 -3.77 17.58 -3.58
N ASN A 125 -4.63 18.55 -3.25
CA ASN A 125 -4.64 19.89 -3.84
C ASN A 125 -3.85 20.91 -3.04
N ASN A 126 -3.51 20.63 -1.78
CA ASN A 126 -2.61 21.46 -0.99
C ASN A 126 -1.23 21.63 -1.64
N ASN A 127 -0.53 22.71 -1.26
CA ASN A 127 0.84 22.94 -1.72
C ASN A 127 1.79 21.98 -1.00
N HIS A 128 2.54 21.19 -1.76
CA HIS A 128 3.49 20.20 -1.25
C HIS A 128 4.89 20.52 -1.74
N SER A 129 5.42 21.70 -1.44
CA SER A 129 6.79 22.08 -1.77
C SER A 129 7.81 21.16 -1.10
N ASP A 130 7.56 20.83 0.16
CA ASP A 130 8.57 20.27 1.09
C ASP A 130 8.58 18.74 1.12
N ILE A 131 7.69 18.08 0.37
CA ILE A 131 7.69 16.61 0.26
C ILE A 131 8.69 16.15 -0.81
N SER A 132 9.08 14.89 -0.68
CA SER A 132 9.95 14.25 -1.66
C SER A 132 9.35 14.08 -3.05
N ASN A 133 10.24 14.04 -4.05
CA ASN A 133 9.86 13.82 -5.46
C ASN A 133 9.11 12.50 -5.66
N TYR A 134 9.39 11.45 -4.87
CA TYR A 134 8.63 10.20 -4.92
C TYR A 134 7.17 10.38 -4.50
N MET A 135 6.92 11.21 -3.48
CA MET A 135 5.57 11.55 -3.02
C MET A 135 4.85 12.43 -4.04
N LYS A 136 5.53 13.42 -4.64
CA LYS A 136 4.97 14.25 -5.73
C LYS A 136 4.53 13.40 -6.93
N THR A 137 5.33 12.42 -7.33
CA THR A 137 4.97 11.47 -8.40
C THR A 137 3.74 10.65 -8.04
N SER A 138 3.64 10.22 -6.78
CA SER A 138 2.47 9.48 -6.29
C SER A 138 1.19 10.33 -6.35
N ILE A 139 1.26 11.60 -5.94
CA ILE A 139 0.15 12.57 -6.08
C ILE A 139 -0.26 12.69 -7.55
N LYS A 140 0.69 12.87 -8.48
CA LYS A 140 0.40 12.97 -9.92
C LYS A 140 -0.32 11.72 -10.45
N SER A 141 0.12 10.52 -10.05
CA SER A 141 -0.53 9.27 -10.43
C SER A 141 -1.97 9.19 -9.93
N ILE A 142 -2.23 9.57 -8.68
CA ILE A 142 -3.59 9.58 -8.11
C ILE A 142 -4.46 10.62 -8.81
N LYS A 143 -3.95 11.82 -9.09
CA LYS A 143 -4.67 12.85 -9.86
C LYS A 143 -5.03 12.36 -11.27
N LYS A 144 -4.16 11.61 -11.94
CA LYS A 144 -4.45 10.99 -13.25
C LYS A 144 -5.65 10.03 -13.21
N TYR A 145 -5.84 9.31 -12.10
CA TYR A 145 -6.93 8.34 -11.94
C TYR A 145 -8.08 8.85 -11.04
N LYS A 146 -8.18 10.17 -10.84
CA LYS A 146 -9.10 10.82 -9.88
C LYS A 146 -10.55 10.35 -10.03
N ASP A 147 -11.07 10.25 -11.24
CA ASP A 147 -12.47 9.88 -11.51
C ASP A 147 -12.79 8.46 -11.03
N TYR A 148 -11.87 7.52 -11.24
CA TYR A 148 -12.04 6.13 -10.80
C TYR A 148 -11.86 6.00 -9.30
N ILE A 149 -10.94 6.77 -8.73
CA ILE A 149 -10.70 6.80 -7.28
C ILE A 149 -11.92 7.37 -6.56
N LYS A 150 -12.61 8.36 -7.13
CA LYS A 150 -13.87 8.85 -6.55
C LYS A 150 -14.91 7.73 -6.39
N ASN A 151 -14.98 6.81 -7.35
CA ASN A 151 -15.89 5.65 -7.25
C ASN A 151 -15.47 4.69 -6.13
N THR A 152 -14.16 4.49 -5.93
CA THR A 152 -13.59 3.64 -4.86
C THR A 152 -14.05 4.02 -3.45
N PHE A 153 -14.27 5.31 -3.22
CA PHE A 153 -14.70 5.82 -1.91
C PHE A 153 -16.22 5.71 -1.71
N LYS A 154 -16.99 5.49 -2.78
CA LYS A 154 -18.44 5.27 -2.73
C LYS A 154 -18.81 3.80 -2.62
N CYS A 155 -17.91 2.90 -3.03
CA CYS A 155 -18.18 1.47 -3.10
C CYS A 155 -17.50 0.70 -1.95
N ASP A 156 -18.21 -0.29 -1.41
CA ASP A 156 -17.72 -1.15 -0.33
C ASP A 156 -17.04 -2.43 -0.81
N TYR A 157 -16.89 -2.60 -2.12
CA TYR A 157 -16.21 -3.76 -2.69
C TYR A 157 -14.76 -3.85 -2.21
N THR A 158 -14.38 -5.06 -1.81
CA THR A 158 -12.99 -5.40 -1.47
C THR A 158 -12.51 -6.47 -2.44
N ASN A 159 -11.23 -6.40 -2.81
CA ASN A 159 -10.61 -7.45 -3.62
C ASN A 159 -10.21 -8.69 -2.79
N GLY A 160 -10.53 -8.74 -1.50
CA GLY A 160 -10.04 -9.79 -0.59
C GLY A 160 -10.40 -11.21 -1.04
N LEU A 161 -11.62 -11.42 -1.55
CA LEU A 161 -12.03 -12.72 -2.09
C LEU A 161 -11.17 -13.12 -3.31
N ILE A 162 -10.98 -12.19 -4.24
CA ILE A 162 -10.17 -12.41 -5.45
C ILE A 162 -8.71 -12.65 -5.08
N GLU A 163 -8.18 -11.89 -4.11
CA GLU A 163 -6.83 -12.07 -3.60
C GLU A 163 -6.65 -13.44 -2.93
N GLY A 164 -7.64 -13.89 -2.15
CA GLY A 164 -7.66 -15.22 -1.55
C GLY A 164 -7.59 -16.33 -2.61
N ILE A 165 -8.40 -16.22 -3.66
CA ILE A 165 -8.36 -17.16 -4.80
C ILE A 165 -6.99 -17.13 -5.48
N ASN A 166 -6.46 -15.94 -5.77
CA ASN A 166 -5.15 -15.78 -6.40
C ASN A 166 -4.02 -16.35 -5.54
N ASN A 167 -4.08 -16.18 -4.22
CA ASN A 167 -3.11 -16.74 -3.29
C ASN A 167 -3.19 -18.27 -3.24
N LYS A 168 -4.40 -18.85 -3.21
CA LYS A 168 -4.59 -20.31 -3.30
C LYS A 168 -4.01 -20.87 -4.61
N ILE A 169 -4.25 -20.21 -5.75
CA ILE A 169 -3.66 -20.57 -7.04
C ILE A 169 -2.12 -20.51 -6.99
N LYS A 170 -1.54 -19.47 -6.40
CA LYS A 170 -0.08 -19.35 -6.23
C LYS A 170 0.48 -20.45 -5.33
N VAL A 171 -0.23 -20.84 -4.28
CA VAL A 171 0.16 -21.96 -3.41
C VAL A 171 0.15 -23.26 -4.20
N ILE A 172 -0.91 -23.55 -4.97
CA ILE A 172 -1.01 -24.74 -5.83
C ILE A 172 0.20 -24.81 -6.79
N LYS A 173 0.55 -23.69 -7.43
CA LYS A 173 1.72 -23.63 -8.33
C LYS A 173 3.04 -23.87 -7.58
N ARG A 174 3.16 -23.40 -6.33
CA ARG A 174 4.39 -23.54 -5.53
C ARG A 174 4.59 -24.96 -5.05
N ILE A 175 3.55 -25.60 -4.53
CA ILE A 175 3.62 -26.98 -4.03
C ILE A 175 3.86 -28.00 -5.14
N SER A 176 3.48 -27.68 -6.38
CA SER A 176 3.71 -28.55 -7.54
C SER A 176 5.08 -28.35 -8.20
N PHE A 177 5.88 -27.39 -7.71
CA PHE A 177 7.13 -26.95 -8.35
C PHE A 177 6.93 -26.50 -9.82
N GLY A 178 5.75 -25.95 -10.12
CA GLY A 178 5.35 -25.56 -11.47
C GLY A 178 4.52 -26.63 -12.19
N TYR A 179 4.06 -26.29 -13.39
CA TYR A 179 3.31 -27.18 -14.27
C TYR A 179 3.83 -27.02 -15.69
N LYS A 180 4.01 -28.13 -16.40
CA LYS A 180 4.40 -28.13 -17.83
C LYS A 180 3.22 -27.80 -18.76
N SER A 181 2.00 -28.15 -18.33
CA SER A 181 0.77 -27.94 -19.10
C SER A 181 -0.17 -26.99 -18.36
N PHE A 182 -0.62 -25.94 -19.06
CA PHE A 182 -1.65 -25.03 -18.55
C PHE A 182 -2.96 -25.77 -18.27
N PHE A 183 -3.31 -26.77 -19.09
CA PHE A 183 -4.53 -27.55 -18.90
C PHE A 183 -4.51 -28.31 -17.57
N HIS A 184 -3.39 -28.97 -17.26
CA HIS A 184 -3.22 -29.66 -15.97
C HIS A 184 -3.24 -28.69 -14.79
N PHE A 185 -2.61 -27.52 -14.95
CA PHE A 185 -2.66 -26.47 -13.93
C PHE A 185 -4.09 -25.98 -13.69
N LYS A 186 -4.84 -25.69 -14.76
CA LYS A 186 -6.24 -25.28 -14.70
C LYS A 186 -7.10 -26.35 -14.03
N ASN A 187 -6.97 -27.62 -14.43
CA ASN A 187 -7.74 -28.71 -13.82
C ASN A 187 -7.43 -28.85 -12.33
N ARG A 188 -6.17 -28.75 -11.92
CA ARG A 188 -5.80 -28.78 -10.50
C ARG A 188 -6.46 -27.64 -9.73
N ILE A 189 -6.48 -26.42 -10.28
CA ILE A 189 -7.15 -25.27 -9.67
C ILE A 189 -8.64 -25.55 -9.51
N LEU A 190 -9.30 -26.04 -10.57
CA LEU A 190 -10.74 -26.31 -10.55
C LEU A 190 -11.12 -27.41 -9.56
N ILE A 191 -10.36 -28.51 -9.53
CA ILE A 191 -10.55 -29.60 -8.57
C ILE A 191 -10.34 -29.10 -7.13
N SER A 192 -9.29 -28.31 -6.89
CA SER A 192 -9.01 -27.78 -5.55
C SER A 192 -10.05 -26.76 -5.04
N GLN A 193 -10.89 -26.24 -5.93
CA GLN A 193 -11.99 -25.32 -5.60
C GLN A 193 -13.36 -26.02 -5.69
N ASP A 194 -13.39 -27.34 -5.84
CA ASP A 194 -14.60 -28.15 -6.01
C ASP A 194 -15.48 -27.74 -7.21
N LEU A 195 -14.88 -27.05 -8.19
CA LEU A 195 -15.55 -26.62 -9.43
C LEU A 195 -15.50 -27.69 -10.52
N LEU A 196 -14.70 -28.74 -10.35
CA LEU A 196 -14.61 -29.88 -11.24
C LEU A 196 -14.51 -31.16 -10.43
N LYS A 197 -15.50 -32.04 -10.57
CA LYS A 197 -15.49 -33.38 -9.97
C LYS A 197 -14.86 -34.36 -10.96
N LEU A 198 -13.89 -35.13 -10.50
CA LEU A 198 -13.39 -36.27 -11.27
C LEU A 198 -14.50 -37.32 -11.27
N LYS A 199 -14.85 -37.85 -12.45
CA LYS A 199 -15.69 -39.04 -12.51
C LYS A 199 -14.89 -40.17 -11.85
N ALA A 200 -15.41 -40.73 -10.77
CA ALA A 200 -14.91 -41.99 -10.25
C ALA A 200 -15.11 -43.04 -11.36
N VAL A 201 -14.03 -43.71 -11.74
CA VAL A 201 -14.06 -44.89 -12.60
C VAL A 201 -14.47 -46.07 -11.75
#